data_AF-A0A359MS89-F1
#
_entry.id   AF-A0A359MS89-F1
#
_cell.length_a   1.000
_cell.length_b   1.000
_cell.length_c   1.000
_cell.angle_alpha   90.00
_cell.angle_beta   90.00
_cell.angle_gamma   90.00
#
_symmetry.space_group_name_H-M   'P 1'
#
loop_
_entity.id
_entity.type
_entity.pdbx_description
1 polymer ?
#
loop_
_entity_poly.entity_id
_entity_poly.type
_entity_poly.pdbx_seq_one_letter_code
_entity_poly.pdbx_strand_id
1 'polypeptide(L)' 'EACGRHILVDCGMEQGRDTFENQKLPISAAEVDAVLLTHAHMDHAGKLPVLYRQGFR' A
#
# COMPACT_ATOMS: atom_id res chain seq x y z
N GLU A 1 10.64 -4.98 -5.90
CA GLU A 1 10.69 -6.36 -6.41
C GLU A 1 12.04 -6.95 -6.06
N ALA A 2 12.06 -8.17 -5.52
CA ALA A 2 13.29 -8.91 -5.25
C ALA A 2 13.01 -10.41 -5.30
N CYS A 3 13.92 -11.19 -5.86
CA CYS A 3 13.79 -12.66 -5.94
C CYS A 3 12.44 -13.12 -6.55
N GLY A 4 11.92 -12.39 -7.55
CA GLY A 4 10.64 -12.68 -8.19
C GLY A 4 9.41 -12.44 -7.30
N ARG A 5 9.53 -11.61 -6.26
CA ARG A 5 8.42 -11.21 -5.37
C ARG A 5 8.22 -9.70 -5.33
N HIS A 6 6.97 -9.29 -5.19
CA HIS A 6 6.52 -7.93 -4.98
C HIS A 6 6.12 -7.73 -3.52
N ILE A 7 7.06 -7.19 -2.73
CA ILE A 7 6.81 -6.81 -1.34
C ILE A 7 6.52 -5.31 -1.30
N LEU A 8 5.36 -4.94 -0.76
CA LEU A 8 5.00 -3.55 -0.50
C LEU A 8 5.46 -3.16 0.91
N VAL A 9 6.18 -2.05 1.03
CA VAL A 9 6.58 -1.49 2.33
C VAL A 9 5.67 -0.31 2.61
N ASP A 10 4.85 -0.45 3.66
CA ASP A 10 3.78 0.45 4.05
C ASP A 10 2.66 0.66 2.99
N CYS A 11 1.47 0.99 3.47
CA CYS A 11 0.30 1.31 2.67
C CYS A 11 -0.47 2.46 3.34
N GLY A 12 0.12 3.65 3.26
CA GLY A 12 -0.28 4.85 3.97
C GLY A 12 -1.42 5.65 3.34
N MET A 13 -2.15 6.39 4.19
CA MET A 13 -3.12 7.40 3.78
C MET A 13 -2.58 8.81 4.02
N GLU A 14 -2.69 9.70 3.03
CA GLU A 14 -2.40 11.13 3.19
C GLU A 14 -3.27 11.73 4.30
N GLN A 15 -2.67 12.59 5.12
CA GLN A 15 -3.32 13.21 6.27
C GLN A 15 -3.45 14.72 6.06
N GLY A 16 -4.53 15.31 6.57
CA GLY A 16 -4.77 16.75 6.46
C GLY A 16 -5.46 17.12 5.15
N ARG A 17 -4.99 18.19 4.50
CA ARG A 17 -5.53 18.60 3.19
C ARG A 17 -4.97 17.69 2.10
N ASP A 18 -5.86 17.06 1.36
CA ASP A 18 -5.55 16.28 0.16
C ASP A 18 -5.05 17.23 -0.93
N THR A 19 -3.73 17.37 -1.00
CA THR A 19 -3.05 18.30 -1.91
C THR A 19 -2.32 17.58 -3.03
N PHE A 20 -2.27 16.25 -2.97
CA PHE A 20 -1.53 15.42 -3.89
C PHE A 20 -2.39 14.28 -4.43
N GLU A 21 -2.24 14.00 -5.72
CA GLU A 21 -2.76 12.74 -6.24
C GLU A 21 -1.87 11.60 -5.74
N ASN A 22 -2.47 10.71 -4.95
CA ASN A 22 -1.79 9.55 -4.43
C ASN A 22 -1.33 8.64 -5.59
N GLN A 23 -0.04 8.31 -5.61
CA GLN A 23 0.53 7.47 -6.66
C GLN A 23 -0.15 6.10 -6.70
N LYS A 24 -0.47 5.66 -7.92
CA LYS A 24 -0.89 4.28 -8.17
C LYS A 24 0.29 3.34 -7.96
N LEU A 25 0.00 2.13 -7.48
CA LEU A 25 1.01 1.07 -7.46
C LEU A 25 1.46 0.78 -8.91
N PRO A 26 2.74 0.46 -9.12
CA PRO A 26 3.27 0.09 -10.44
C PRO A 26 2.78 -1.29 -10.92
N ILE A 27 2.06 -2.02 -10.06
CA ILE A 27 1.46 -3.34 -10.29
C ILE A 27 0.02 -3.34 -9.77
N SER A 28 -0.76 -4.34 -10.12
CA SER A 28 -2.08 -4.53 -9.51
C SER A 28 -1.95 -4.95 -8.04
N ALA A 29 -2.95 -4.63 -7.22
CA ALA A 29 -2.94 -5.05 -5.81
C ALA A 29 -2.94 -6.59 -5.65
N ALA A 30 -3.44 -7.33 -6.64
CA ALA A 30 -3.45 -8.79 -6.64
C ALA A 30 -2.06 -9.41 -6.90
N GLU A 31 -1.11 -8.63 -7.42
CA GLU A 31 0.28 -9.06 -7.65
C GLU A 31 1.19 -8.80 -6.43
N VAL A 32 0.69 -8.14 -5.38
CA VAL A 32 1.46 -7.92 -4.15
C VAL A 32 1.48 -9.22 -3.34
N ASP A 33 2.67 -9.77 -3.10
CA ASP A 33 2.85 -11.02 -2.35
C ASP A 33 2.75 -10.82 -0.82
N ALA A 34 3.20 -9.67 -0.34
CA ALA A 34 3.21 -9.34 1.08
C ALA A 34 3.27 -7.83 1.30
N VAL A 35 2.73 -7.40 2.44
CA VAL A 35 2.89 -6.03 2.95
C VAL A 35 3.70 -6.07 4.23
N LEU A 36 4.78 -5.31 4.29
CA LEU A 36 5.55 -5.05 5.51
C LEU A 36 5.15 -3.68 6.06
N LEU A 37 4.54 -3.66 7.24
CA LEU A 37 4.27 -2.43 7.97
C LEU A 37 5.44 -2.08 8.87
N THR A 38 5.95 -0.87 8.74
CA THR A 38 7.00 -0.35 9.63
C THR A 38 6.45 -0.08 11.03
N HIS A 39 5.24 0.46 11.12
CA HIS A 39 4.50 0.72 12.36
C HIS A 39 3.01 1.00 12.08
N ALA A 40 2.22 1.23 13.15
CA ALA A 40 0.76 1.21 13.10
C ALA A 40 0.08 2.59 12.86
N HIS A 41 0.82 3.63 12.48
CA HIS A 41 0.21 4.93 12.21
C HIS A 41 -0.58 4.95 10.89
N MET A 42 -1.55 5.85 10.77
CA MET A 42 -2.46 5.91 9.61
C MET A 42 -1.77 6.31 8.31
N ASP A 43 -0.70 7.09 8.38
CA ASP A 43 0.16 7.43 7.26
C ASP A 43 1.05 6.26 6.80
N HIS A 44 1.03 5.13 7.50
CA HIS A 44 1.71 3.89 7.10
C HIS A 44 0.75 2.71 6.87
N ALA A 45 -0.41 2.68 7.53
CA ALA A 45 -1.35 1.55 7.45
C ALA A 45 -2.75 1.92 6.90
N GLY A 46 -3.06 3.21 6.73
CA GLY A 46 -4.42 3.70 6.50
C GLY A 46 -5.07 3.23 5.20
N LYS A 47 -4.29 2.80 4.19
CA LYS A 47 -4.82 2.31 2.90
C LYS A 47 -4.88 0.79 2.78
N LEU A 48 -4.49 0.02 3.79
CA LEU A 48 -4.63 -1.44 3.75
C LEU A 48 -6.05 -1.92 3.38
N PRO A 49 -7.15 -1.31 3.87
CA PRO A 49 -8.49 -1.72 3.45
C PRO A 49 -8.76 -1.48 1.96
N VAL A 50 -8.21 -0.40 1.39
CA VAL A 50 -8.30 -0.09 -0.04
C VAL A 50 -7.51 -1.11 -0.85
N LEU A 51 -6.30 -1.43 -0.42
CA LEU A 51 -5.44 -2.43 -1.04
C LEU A 51 -6.16 -3.81 -1.09
N TYR A 52 -6.75 -4.25 0.02
CA TYR A 52 -7.53 -5.49 0.09
C TYR A 52 -8.75 -5.47 -0.84
N ARG A 53 -9.49 -4.35 -0.87
CA ARG A 53 -10.63 -4.17 -1.79
C ARG A 53 -10.19 -4.26 -3.27
N GLN A 54 -8.97 -3.84 -3.58
CA GLN A 54 -8.41 -3.83 -4.94
C GLN A 54 -7.81 -5.18 -5.39
N GLY A 55 -7.76 -6.18 -4.52
CA GLY A 55 -7.40 -7.56 -4.90
C GLY A 55 -6.25 -8.18 -4.13
N PHE A 56 -5.57 -7.44 -3.24
CA PHE A 56 -4.58 -8.03 -2.33
C PHE A 56 -5.22 -9.06 -1.40
N ARG A 57 -4.53 -10.18 -1.13
CA ARG A 57 -5.02 -11.31 -0.33
C ARG A 57 -3.94 -11.86 0.57
#